data_AF-A0A958HYE4-F1
#
_entry.id   AF-A0A958HYE4-F1
#
_cell.length_a   1.000
_cell.length_b   1.000
_cell.length_c   1.000
_cell.angle_alpha   90.00
_cell.angle_beta   90.00
_cell.angle_gamma   90.00
#
_symmetry.space_group_name_H-M   'P 1'
#
loop_
_entity.id
_entity.type
_entity.pdbx_description
1 polymer ?
#
loop_
_entity_poly.entity_id
_entity_poly.type
_entity_poly.pdbx_seq_one_letter_code
_entity_poly.pdbx_strand_id
1 'polypeptide(L)'
;LLFLDEPTDGIDPVGRREVRDLLKKLRDQGKTIFLNSHLLSEVERMSDKVAILKNGRLVREGSVEEFISVKQQFQLQVGTGDEETRLICMEMNIPLIAQNGHFVVSVSDDEQLNTLIDRLRAQDITIQGITPRKISLEDFFIDVIEANQEAAS
;
A
#
# COMPACT_ATOMS: atom_id res chain seq x y z
N LEU A 1 5.55 -26.12 13.74
CA LEU A 1 5.17 -24.75 14.15
C LEU A 1 6.43 -24.07 14.67
N LEU A 2 6.79 -22.94 14.10
CA LEU A 2 7.94 -22.12 14.51
C LEU A 2 7.43 -20.75 14.95
N PHE A 3 7.92 -20.24 16.08
CA PHE A 3 7.62 -18.90 16.58
C PHE A 3 8.90 -18.07 16.55
N LEU A 4 8.84 -16.88 15.95
CA LEU A 4 9.97 -15.98 15.79
C LEU A 4 9.58 -14.60 16.31
N ASP A 5 10.38 -14.09 17.24
CA ASP A 5 10.29 -12.73 17.73
C ASP A 5 11.34 -11.87 17.01
N GLU A 6 10.92 -10.96 16.13
CA GLU A 6 11.81 -10.06 15.38
C GLU A 6 13.03 -10.77 14.70
N PRO A 7 12.81 -11.75 13.81
CA PRO A 7 13.88 -12.65 13.33
C PRO A 7 14.96 -11.98 12.47
N THR A 8 14.72 -10.75 12.03
CA THR A 8 15.59 -9.98 11.12
C THR A 8 16.15 -8.71 11.75
N ASP A 9 15.83 -8.44 13.02
CA ASP A 9 16.32 -7.26 13.72
C ASP A 9 17.84 -7.33 13.94
N GLY A 10 18.52 -6.20 13.74
CA GLY A 10 19.98 -6.13 13.79
C GLY A 10 20.72 -6.87 12.66
N ILE A 11 20.01 -7.46 11.70
CA ILE A 11 20.61 -8.16 10.55
C ILE A 11 20.76 -7.20 9.36
N ASP A 12 21.91 -7.26 8.70
CA ASP A 12 22.18 -6.48 7.49
C ASP A 12 21.29 -6.93 6.31
N PRO A 13 21.19 -6.14 5.22
CA PRO A 13 20.32 -6.46 4.09
C PRO A 13 20.59 -7.84 3.44
N VAL A 14 21.84 -8.33 3.45
CA VAL A 14 22.19 -9.64 2.88
C VAL A 14 21.71 -10.75 3.80
N GLY A 15 22.03 -10.68 5.10
CA GLY A 15 21.57 -11.67 6.07
C GLY A 15 20.03 -11.75 6.16
N ARG A 16 19.32 -10.62 6.04
CA ARG A 16 17.84 -10.61 5.99
C ARG A 16 17.29 -11.40 4.83
N ARG A 17 17.96 -11.35 3.66
CA ARG A 17 17.59 -12.16 2.50
C ARG A 17 17.82 -13.64 2.76
N GLU A 18 18.91 -14.01 3.40
CA GLU A 18 19.21 -15.41 3.73
C GLU A 18 18.20 -16.01 4.72
N VAL A 19 17.88 -15.28 5.80
CA VAL A 19 16.86 -15.69 6.77
C VAL A 19 15.51 -15.87 6.07
N ARG A 20 15.14 -14.93 5.20
CA ARG A 20 13.91 -15.02 4.41
C ARG A 20 13.86 -16.25 3.51
N ASP A 21 14.94 -16.53 2.79
CA ASP A 21 15.00 -17.68 1.89
C ASP A 21 14.95 -19.00 2.67
N LEU A 22 15.54 -19.05 3.86
CA LEU A 22 15.41 -20.19 4.78
C LEU A 22 13.96 -20.38 5.25
N LEU A 23 13.29 -19.31 5.69
CA LEU A 23 11.92 -19.38 6.17
C LEU A 23 10.95 -19.80 5.06
N LYS A 24 11.15 -19.32 3.83
CA LYS A 24 10.40 -19.78 2.65
C LYS A 24 10.59 -21.28 2.41
N LYS A 25 11.83 -21.78 2.44
CA LYS A 25 12.09 -23.23 2.30
C LYS A 25 11.39 -24.05 3.38
N LEU A 26 11.40 -23.59 4.63
CA LEU A 26 10.70 -24.27 5.72
C LEU A 26 9.18 -24.28 5.52
N ARG A 27 8.60 -23.15 5.09
CA ARG A 27 7.19 -23.07 4.71
C ARG A 27 6.86 -24.06 3.60
N ASP A 28 7.68 -24.11 2.55
CA ASP A 28 7.47 -24.99 1.39
C ASP A 28 7.59 -26.49 1.76
N GLN A 29 8.23 -26.81 2.90
CA GLN A 29 8.23 -28.14 3.52
C GLN A 29 7.01 -28.42 4.41
N GLY A 30 6.00 -27.55 4.39
CA GLY A 30 4.76 -27.67 5.17
C GLY A 30 4.88 -27.19 6.61
N LYS A 31 5.91 -26.40 6.96
CA LYS A 31 6.01 -25.81 8.31
C LYS A 31 5.15 -24.55 8.42
N THR A 32 4.32 -24.49 9.45
CA THR A 32 3.69 -23.24 9.87
C THR A 32 4.69 -22.37 10.63
N ILE A 33 4.80 -21.11 10.24
CA ILE A 33 5.68 -20.10 10.84
C ILE A 33 4.79 -18.96 11.35
N PHE A 34 4.98 -18.59 12.61
CA PHE A 34 4.40 -17.43 13.23
C PHE A 34 5.53 -16.46 13.57
N LEU A 35 5.45 -15.24 13.07
CA LEU A 35 6.43 -14.20 13.35
C LEU A 35 5.73 -12.88 13.65
N ASN A 36 6.32 -12.07 14.51
CA ASN A 36 6.06 -10.64 14.57
C ASN A 36 7.24 -9.89 13.94
N SER A 37 6.96 -8.71 13.41
CA SER A 37 8.00 -7.75 13.12
C SER A 37 7.42 -6.34 13.08
N HIS A 38 8.20 -5.37 13.54
CA HIS A 38 7.93 -3.94 13.34
C HIS A 38 8.23 -3.49 11.90
N LEU A 39 8.99 -4.27 11.13
CA LEU A 39 9.30 -3.98 9.74
C LEU A 39 8.19 -4.51 8.82
N LEU A 40 7.16 -3.69 8.60
CA LEU A 40 5.99 -4.06 7.79
C LEU A 40 6.34 -4.51 6.37
N SER A 41 7.39 -3.94 5.77
CA SER A 41 7.88 -4.38 4.46
C SER A 41 8.49 -5.80 4.45
N GLU A 42 8.88 -6.35 5.59
CA GLU A 42 9.31 -7.74 5.72
C GLU A 42 8.11 -8.66 5.90
N VAL A 43 7.16 -8.27 6.75
CA VAL A 43 5.88 -8.96 6.94
C VAL A 43 5.18 -9.12 5.59
N GLU A 44 5.07 -8.05 4.80
CA GLU A 44 4.49 -8.06 3.45
C GLU A 44 5.16 -9.09 2.51
N ARG A 45 6.47 -9.31 2.64
CA ARG A 45 7.23 -10.20 1.74
C ARG A 45 7.32 -11.65 2.21
N MET A 46 6.97 -11.92 3.46
CA MET A 46 7.21 -13.20 4.13
C MET A 46 5.94 -13.89 4.58
N SER A 47 4.88 -13.13 4.80
CA SER A 47 3.64 -13.63 5.37
C SER A 47 2.57 -13.81 4.28
N ASP A 48 1.84 -14.92 4.37
CA ASP A 48 0.64 -15.13 3.55
C ASP A 48 -0.59 -14.44 4.18
N LYS A 49 -0.58 -14.31 5.52
CA LYS A 49 -1.63 -13.68 6.34
C LYS A 49 -1.02 -12.74 7.37
N VAL A 50 -1.72 -11.67 7.70
CA VAL A 50 -1.32 -10.67 8.68
C VAL A 50 -2.44 -10.38 9.65
N ALA A 51 -2.08 -10.22 10.92
CA ALA A 51 -2.96 -9.78 12.00
C ALA A 51 -2.41 -8.48 12.60
N ILE A 52 -3.24 -7.44 12.65
CA ILE A 52 -2.91 -6.16 13.27
C ILE A 52 -3.50 -6.12 14.67
N LEU A 53 -2.64 -5.96 15.66
CA LEU A 53 -2.99 -5.88 17.08
C LEU A 53 -2.81 -4.43 17.58
N LYS A 54 -3.80 -3.91 18.32
CA LYS A 54 -3.73 -2.61 19.01
C LYS A 54 -4.22 -2.78 20.44
N ASN A 55 -3.44 -2.35 21.42
CA ASN A 55 -3.78 -2.44 22.86
C ASN A 55 -4.22 -3.85 23.29
N GLY A 56 -3.54 -4.89 22.79
CA GLY A 56 -3.84 -6.29 23.10
C GLY A 56 -5.12 -6.84 22.44
N ARG A 57 -5.74 -6.10 21.52
CA ARG A 57 -6.92 -6.55 20.77
C ARG A 57 -6.62 -6.67 19.28
N LEU A 58 -7.19 -7.69 18.66
CA LEU A 58 -7.14 -7.89 17.21
C LEU A 58 -8.03 -6.83 16.53
N VAL A 59 -7.42 -5.99 15.70
CA VAL A 59 -8.12 -4.92 14.97
C VAL A 59 -8.52 -5.40 13.58
N ARG A 60 -7.60 -6.09 12.90
CA ARG A 60 -7.78 -6.65 11.55
C ARG A 60 -6.96 -7.93 11.40
N GLU A 61 -7.47 -8.85 10.60
CA GLU A 61 -6.80 -10.09 10.19
C GLU A 61 -7.24 -10.41 8.76
N GLY A 62 -6.31 -10.88 7.92
CA GLY A 62 -6.58 -11.15 6.50
C GLY A 62 -5.33 -11.59 5.76
N SER A 63 -5.49 -11.90 4.47
CA SER A 63 -4.33 -12.13 3.61
C SER A 63 -3.59 -10.82 3.32
N VAL A 64 -2.28 -10.91 3.04
CA VAL A 64 -1.51 -9.71 2.63
C VAL A 64 -2.10 -9.09 1.37
N GLU A 65 -2.57 -9.93 0.44
CA GLU A 65 -3.19 -9.49 -0.81
C GLU A 65 -4.48 -8.71 -0.56
N GLU A 66 -5.34 -9.15 0.36
CA GLU A 66 -6.57 -8.45 0.75
C GLU A 66 -6.33 -7.03 1.28
N PHE A 67 -5.15 -6.73 1.82
CA PHE A 67 -4.84 -5.39 2.34
C PHE A 67 -4.18 -4.48 1.29
N ILE A 68 -3.46 -5.08 0.34
CA ILE A 68 -2.69 -4.36 -0.68
C ILE A 68 -3.53 -4.07 -1.94
N SER A 69 -4.58 -4.85 -2.21
CA SER A 69 -5.37 -4.76 -3.44
C SER A 69 -6.59 -3.83 -3.39
N VAL A 70 -6.83 -3.13 -2.28
CA VAL A 70 -8.16 -2.54 -2.01
C VAL A 70 -8.43 -1.23 -2.76
N LYS A 71 -7.41 -0.48 -3.19
CA LYS A 71 -7.60 0.75 -3.96
C LYS A 71 -6.64 0.79 -5.14
N GLN A 72 -7.16 1.03 -6.34
CA GLN A 72 -6.34 1.32 -7.51
C GLN A 72 -5.82 2.76 -7.37
N GLN A 73 -4.59 2.90 -6.92
CA GLN A 73 -3.91 4.19 -6.90
C GLN A 73 -3.01 4.31 -8.11
N PHE A 74 -3.02 5.49 -8.73
CA PHE A 74 -2.11 5.82 -9.82
C PHE A 74 -1.35 7.09 -9.47
N GLN A 75 -0.05 7.04 -9.74
CA GLN A 75 0.79 8.20 -9.76
C GLN A 75 0.67 8.84 -11.15
N LEU A 76 0.11 10.04 -11.19
CA LEU A 76 -0.06 10.87 -12.36
C LEU A 76 0.99 11.99 -12.33
N GLN A 77 1.77 12.09 -13.39
CA GLN A 77 2.67 13.22 -13.62
C GLN A 77 2.12 14.05 -14.78
N VAL A 78 1.83 15.31 -14.52
CA VAL A 78 1.38 16.29 -15.52
C VAL A 78 2.49 17.28 -15.79
N GLY A 79 2.60 17.75 -17.04
CA GLY A 79 3.61 18.73 -17.45
C GLY A 79 3.19 20.17 -17.19
N THR A 80 1.89 20.46 -17.29
CA THR A 80 1.26 21.77 -17.09
C THR A 80 -0.16 21.55 -16.59
N GLY A 81 -0.70 22.50 -15.81
CA GLY A 81 -2.11 22.50 -15.42
C GLY A 81 -2.41 21.81 -14.08
N ASP A 82 -1.63 22.11 -13.05
CA ASP A 82 -1.80 21.57 -11.69
C ASP A 82 -3.14 21.98 -11.06
N GLU A 83 -3.58 23.23 -11.26
CA GLU A 83 -4.85 23.73 -10.72
C GLU A 83 -6.04 23.09 -11.45
N GLU A 84 -5.98 22.99 -12.77
CA GLU A 84 -6.99 22.36 -13.61
C GLU A 84 -7.10 20.86 -13.29
N THR A 85 -5.97 20.18 -13.07
CA THR A 85 -5.95 18.78 -12.63
C THR A 85 -6.66 18.62 -11.29
N ARG A 86 -6.43 19.52 -10.33
CA ARG A 86 -7.12 19.50 -9.03
C ARG A 86 -8.63 19.73 -9.18
N LEU A 87 -9.02 20.68 -10.01
CA LEU A 87 -10.44 20.99 -10.28
C LEU A 87 -11.15 19.79 -10.92
N ILE A 88 -10.57 19.17 -11.95
CA ILE A 88 -11.15 17.99 -12.61
C ILE A 88 -11.31 16.83 -11.63
N CYS A 89 -10.28 16.54 -10.83
CA CYS A 89 -10.36 15.48 -9.82
C CYS A 89 -11.44 15.79 -8.77
N MET A 90 -11.56 17.05 -8.34
CA MET A 90 -12.61 17.48 -7.40
C MET A 90 -14.01 17.33 -8.00
N GLU A 91 -14.23 17.71 -9.26
CA GLU A 91 -15.51 17.54 -9.97
C GLU A 91 -15.91 16.07 -10.14
N MET A 92 -14.92 15.21 -10.40
CA MET A 92 -15.11 13.77 -10.56
C MET A 92 -15.17 13.02 -9.22
N ASN A 93 -15.01 13.72 -8.10
CA ASN A 93 -14.90 13.14 -6.77
C ASN A 93 -13.79 12.07 -6.66
N ILE A 94 -12.66 12.32 -7.34
CA ILE A 94 -11.47 11.48 -7.31
C ILE A 94 -10.53 12.04 -6.23
N PRO A 95 -10.22 11.27 -5.16
CA PRO A 95 -9.24 11.67 -4.16
C PRO A 95 -7.88 11.89 -4.82
N LEU A 96 -7.33 13.10 -4.64
CA LEU A 96 -6.05 13.52 -5.19
C LEU A 96 -5.14 14.05 -4.08
N ILE A 97 -3.90 13.57 -4.06
CA ILE A 97 -2.85 14.04 -3.15
C ILE A 97 -1.68 14.53 -4.00
N ALA A 98 -1.24 15.77 -3.80
CA ALA A 98 -0.03 16.28 -4.43
C ALA A 98 1.20 15.90 -3.59
N GLN A 99 2.15 15.17 -4.18
CA GLN A 99 3.40 14.77 -3.53
C GLN A 99 4.57 14.96 -4.49
N ASN A 100 5.67 15.58 -4.05
CA ASN A 100 6.97 15.61 -4.76
C ASN A 100 6.86 15.84 -6.29
N GLY A 101 6.05 16.81 -6.73
CA GLY A 101 5.90 17.15 -8.16
C GLY A 101 5.05 16.17 -8.99
N HIS A 102 4.26 15.32 -8.35
CA HIS A 102 3.28 14.45 -9.00
C HIS A 102 1.97 14.42 -8.18
N PHE A 103 0.93 13.90 -8.80
CA PHE A 103 -0.37 13.66 -8.19
C PHE A 103 -0.57 12.17 -7.96
N VAL A 104 -1.05 11.79 -6.78
CA VAL A 104 -1.54 10.45 -6.50
C VAL A 104 -3.05 10.51 -6.54
N VAL A 105 -3.65 9.81 -7.51
CA VAL A 105 -5.10 9.70 -7.67
C VAL A 105 -5.56 8.32 -7.24
N SER A 106 -6.68 8.24 -6.51
CA SER A 106 -7.32 6.98 -6.16
C SER A 106 -8.57 6.81 -7.01
N VAL A 107 -8.57 5.80 -7.88
CA VAL A 107 -9.71 5.49 -8.76
C VAL A 107 -10.37 4.19 -8.31
N SER A 108 -11.66 4.04 -8.63
CA SER A 108 -12.41 2.81 -8.38
C SER A 108 -12.06 1.71 -9.37
N ASP A 109 -11.79 2.09 -10.63
CA ASP A 109 -11.61 1.19 -11.75
C ASP A 109 -10.89 1.89 -12.93
N ASP A 110 -10.55 1.09 -13.93
CA ASP A 110 -9.89 1.55 -15.15
C ASP A 110 -10.77 2.52 -15.97
N GLU A 111 -12.10 2.45 -15.88
CA GLU A 111 -13.02 3.33 -16.63
C GLU A 111 -12.97 4.76 -16.07
N GLN A 112 -12.97 4.89 -14.74
CA GLN A 112 -12.79 6.17 -14.07
C GLN A 112 -11.42 6.79 -14.38
N LEU A 113 -10.37 5.96 -14.44
CA LEU A 113 -9.04 6.41 -14.85
C LEU A 113 -9.03 6.95 -16.28
N ASN A 114 -9.60 6.21 -17.25
CA ASN A 114 -9.67 6.65 -18.64
C ASN A 114 -10.48 7.93 -18.79
N THR A 115 -11.60 8.05 -18.07
CA THR A 115 -12.41 9.27 -18.06
C THR A 115 -11.63 10.47 -17.52
N LEU A 116 -10.83 10.28 -16.46
CA LEU A 116 -9.95 11.31 -15.94
C LEU A 116 -8.92 11.73 -17.00
N ILE A 117 -8.25 10.77 -17.65
CA ILE A 117 -7.26 11.02 -18.70
C ILE A 117 -7.87 11.84 -19.85
N ASP A 118 -9.07 11.47 -20.30
CA ASP A 118 -9.75 12.15 -21.39
C ASP A 118 -10.11 13.60 -21.03
N ARG A 119 -10.56 13.85 -19.79
CA ARG A 119 -10.83 15.21 -19.32
C ARG A 119 -9.57 16.06 -19.21
N LEU A 120 -8.47 15.51 -18.72
CA LEU A 120 -7.20 16.22 -18.66
C LEU A 120 -6.74 16.61 -20.07
N ARG A 121 -6.82 15.68 -21.02
CA ARG A 121 -6.47 15.93 -22.42
C ARG A 121 -7.39 16.95 -23.09
N ALA A 122 -8.68 16.97 -22.75
CA ALA A 122 -9.63 17.96 -23.26
C ALA A 122 -9.32 19.40 -22.81
N GLN A 123 -8.52 19.57 -21.76
CA GLN A 123 -8.01 20.86 -21.28
C GLN A 123 -6.56 21.13 -21.74
N ASP A 124 -6.07 20.39 -22.74
CA ASP A 124 -4.68 20.48 -23.24
C ASP A 124 -3.59 20.23 -22.17
N ILE A 125 -3.94 19.55 -21.08
CA ILE A 125 -3.00 19.17 -20.01
C ILE A 125 -2.15 18.00 -20.51
N THR A 126 -0.84 18.21 -20.55
CA THR A 126 0.10 17.16 -20.97
C THR A 126 0.33 16.16 -19.85
N ILE A 127 0.02 14.89 -20.11
CA ILE A 127 0.33 13.79 -19.18
C ILE A 127 1.73 13.26 -19.51
N GLN A 128 2.67 13.45 -18.59
CA GLN A 128 4.05 12.98 -18.73
C GLN A 128 4.21 11.51 -18.35
N GLY A 129 3.39 11.01 -17.42
CA GLY A 129 3.46 9.63 -16.97
C GLY A 129 2.27 9.23 -16.12
N ILE A 130 1.90 7.95 -16.21
CA ILE A 130 0.91 7.30 -15.35
C ILE A 130 1.53 5.98 -14.90
N THR A 131 1.69 5.81 -13.60
CA THR A 131 2.28 4.60 -13.02
C THR A 131 1.34 4.04 -11.96
N PRO A 132 0.98 2.74 -12.01
CA PRO A 132 0.22 2.13 -10.92
C PRO A 132 1.03 2.19 -9.63
N ARG A 133 0.41 2.68 -8.56
CA ARG A 133 0.96 2.71 -7.20
C ARG A 133 0.36 1.54 -6.42
N LYS A 134 1.23 0.61 -6.01
CA LYS A 134 0.84 -0.42 -5.05
C LYS A 134 0.76 0.20 -3.67
N ILE A 135 -0.33 -0.05 -2.96
CA ILE A 135 -0.48 0.30 -1.55
C ILE A 135 0.37 -0.69 -0.76
N SER A 136 1.27 -0.19 0.08
CA SER A 136 2.06 -1.06 0.94
C SER A 136 1.26 -1.49 2.17
N LEU A 137 1.70 -2.57 2.84
CA LEU A 137 1.13 -2.94 4.14
C LEU A 137 1.30 -1.82 5.19
N GLU A 138 2.33 -0.98 5.02
CA GLU A 138 2.57 0.19 5.87
C GLU A 138 1.50 1.27 5.69
N ASP A 139 1.17 1.64 4.45
CA ASP A 139 0.08 2.59 4.16
C ASP A 139 -1.24 2.11 4.78
N PHE A 140 -1.56 0.81 4.59
CA PHE A 140 -2.78 0.22 5.16
C PHE A 140 -2.77 0.22 6.70
N PHE A 141 -1.62 -0.07 7.31
CA PHE A 141 -1.50 -0.06 8.77
C PHE A 141 -1.79 1.34 9.35
N ILE A 142 -1.28 2.40 8.72
CA ILE A 142 -1.54 3.78 9.13
C ILE A 142 -3.04 4.09 9.04
N ASP A 143 -3.68 3.81 7.88
CA ASP A 143 -5.12 4.01 7.67
C ASP A 143 -5.96 3.34 8.78
N VAL A 144 -5.63 2.09 9.14
CA VAL A 144 -6.35 1.33 10.18
C VAL A 144 -6.15 1.90 11.57
N ILE A 145 -4.95 2.37 11.90
CA ILE A 145 -4.64 2.93 13.22
C ILE A 145 -5.31 4.28 13.42
N GLU A 146 -5.32 5.13 12.38
CA GLU A 146 -5.95 6.46 12.37
C GLU A 146 -7.48 6.36 12.41
N ALA A 147 -8.10 5.49 11.60
CA ALA A 147 -9.56 5.30 11.62
C ALA A 147 -10.09 4.82 12.99
N ASN A 148 -9.28 4.06 13.75
CA ASN A 148 -9.63 3.63 15.10
C ASN A 148 -9.43 4.70 16.19
N GLN A 149 -8.77 5.83 15.90
CA GLN A 149 -8.69 6.96 16.83
C GLN A 149 -9.95 7.83 16.76
N GLU A 150 -10.54 8.00 15.58
CA GLU A 150 -11.77 8.79 15.39
C GLU A 150 -13.00 8.12 16.00
N ALA A 151 -13.07 6.78 16.00
CA ALA A 151 -14.19 6.03 16.59
C ALA A 151 -14.19 6.01 18.14
N ALA A 152 -13.14 6.55 18.78
CA ALA A 152 -12.97 6.56 20.24
C ALA A 152 -12.99 7.98 20.84
N SER A 153 -13.31 9.00 20.04
CA SER A 153 -13.54 10.40 20.47
C SER A 153 -15.00 10.78 20.31
#